data_AF-A0A5J6FD26-F1
#
_entry.id   AF-A0A5J6FD26-F1
#
_cell.length_a   1.000
_cell.length_b   1.000
_cell.length_c   1.000
_cell.angle_alpha   90.00
_cell.angle_beta   90.00
_cell.angle_gamma   90.00
#
_symmetry.space_group_name_H-M   'P 1'
#
loop_
_entity.id
_entity.type
_entity.pdbx_description
1 polymer ?
#
loop_
_entity_poly.entity_id
_entity_poly.type
_entity_poly.pdbx_seq_one_letter_code
_entity_poly.pdbx_strand_id
1 'polypeptide(L)'
;MSTQLPVSIHKTEDALPSASPETAVVRLVSLLPQDWSVSPAGTTEATATLTVTAPDGTTQAQVLRTVDEALSASPMQGWARS
;
A
#
# COMPACT_ATOMS: atom_id res chain seq x y z
N MET A 1 6.44 -12.56 16.47
CA MET A 1 6.20 -13.07 15.09
C MET A 1 5.47 -11.97 14.36
N SER A 2 6.18 -11.32 13.44
CA SER A 2 5.65 -10.15 12.73
C SER A 2 4.72 -10.64 11.63
N THR A 3 3.61 -9.92 11.43
CA THR A 3 2.64 -10.31 10.40
C THR A 3 3.08 -9.71 9.08
N GLN A 4 3.47 -10.59 8.15
CA GLN A 4 3.84 -10.22 6.80
C GLN A 4 2.68 -10.57 5.85
N LEU A 5 2.24 -9.60 5.06
CA LEU A 5 1.12 -9.77 4.15
C LEU A 5 1.44 -9.19 2.76
N PRO A 6 1.30 -9.97 1.68
CA PRO A 6 1.34 -9.43 0.34
C PRO A 6 0.09 -8.58 0.08
N VAL A 7 0.30 -7.39 -0.46
CA VAL A 7 -0.72 -6.43 -0.86
C VAL A 7 -0.43 -6.01 -2.29
N SER A 8 -1.46 -5.90 -3.12
CA SER A 8 -1.34 -5.27 -4.43
C SER A 8 -2.21 -4.03 -4.47
N ILE A 9 -1.66 -2.93 -4.98
CA ILE A 9 -2.39 -1.70 -5.25
C ILE A 9 -2.41 -1.45 -6.75
N HIS A 10 -3.53 -0.98 -7.27
CA HIS A 10 -3.70 -0.69 -8.68
C HIS A 10 -4.26 0.72 -8.87
N LYS A 11 -3.95 1.29 -10.03
CA LYS A 11 -4.44 2.56 -10.49
C LYS A 11 -5.92 2.44 -10.87
N THR A 12 -6.76 3.33 -10.34
CA THR A 12 -8.18 3.43 -10.68
C THR A 12 -8.41 4.46 -11.79
N GLU A 13 -9.66 4.58 -12.25
CA GLU A 13 -10.07 5.55 -13.27
C GLU A 13 -9.87 7.02 -12.83
N ASP A 14 -9.95 7.30 -11.52
CA ASP A 14 -9.76 8.63 -10.93
C ASP A 14 -8.29 9.07 -10.86
N ALA A 15 -7.36 8.17 -11.19
CA ALA A 15 -5.94 8.45 -11.07
C ALA A 15 -5.45 9.43 -12.13
N LEU A 16 -4.56 10.34 -11.73
CA LEU A 16 -3.86 11.20 -12.67
C LEU A 16 -3.11 10.36 -13.73
N PRO A 17 -3.08 10.79 -15.01
CA PRO A 17 -2.33 10.08 -16.05
C PRO A 17 -0.86 9.88 -15.68
N SER A 18 -0.26 10.86 -15.00
CA SER A 18 1.12 10.84 -14.51
C SER A 18 1.35 10.04 -13.21
N ALA A 19 0.30 9.49 -12.58
CA ALA A 19 0.45 8.68 -11.38
C ALA A 19 1.15 7.36 -11.73
N SER A 20 2.36 7.16 -11.19
CA SER A 20 3.15 5.93 -11.35
C SER A 20 3.00 5.01 -10.12
N PRO A 21 3.01 3.68 -10.30
CA PRO A 21 2.95 2.74 -9.18
C PRO A 21 4.10 2.89 -8.18
N GLU A 22 5.31 3.23 -8.63
CA GLU A 22 6.45 3.48 -7.75
C GLU A 22 6.18 4.67 -6.82
N THR A 23 5.59 5.74 -7.36
CA THR A 23 5.20 6.91 -6.58
C THR A 23 4.13 6.55 -5.55
N ALA A 24 3.17 5.69 -5.92
CA ALA A 24 2.14 5.20 -5.01
C ALA A 24 2.74 4.40 -3.85
N VAL A 25 3.73 3.54 -4.12
CA VAL A 25 4.44 2.81 -3.06
C VAL A 25 5.13 3.76 -2.08
N VAL A 26 5.86 4.76 -2.58
CA VAL A 26 6.54 5.75 -1.72
C VAL A 26 5.56 6.53 -0.85
N ARG A 27 4.42 6.94 -1.43
CA ARG A 27 3.34 7.62 -0.68
C ARG A 27 2.72 6.70 0.36
N LEU A 28 2.44 5.45 0.01
CA LEU A 28 1.88 4.46 0.92
C LEU A 28 2.81 4.23 2.12
N VAL A 29 4.11 4.07 1.89
CA VAL A 29 5.13 3.96 2.96
C VAL A 29 5.07 5.16 3.91
N SER A 30 4.91 6.37 3.37
CA SER A 30 4.85 7.60 4.15
C SER A 30 3.56 7.77 4.96
N LEU A 31 2.50 7.04 4.59
CA LEU A 31 1.19 7.09 5.24
C LEU A 31 0.97 5.97 6.26
N LEU A 32 1.78 4.92 6.20
CA LEU A 32 1.72 3.83 7.18
C LEU A 32 2.30 4.27 8.53
N PRO A 33 1.89 3.60 9.64
CA PRO A 33 2.46 3.87 10.95
C PRO A 33 3.98 3.59 10.96
N GLN A 34 4.73 4.32 11.79
CA GLN A 34 6.20 4.28 11.78
C GLN A 34 6.80 2.90 12.06
N ASP A 35 6.09 2.04 12.80
CA ASP A 35 6.53 0.68 13.14
C ASP A 35 6.26 -0.34 12.02
N TRP A 36 5.72 0.10 10.89
CA TRP A 36 5.38 -0.74 9.74
C TRP A 36 6.43 -0.58 8.66
N SER A 37 6.67 -1.66 7.92
CA SER A 37 7.62 -1.65 6.81
C SER A 37 6.95 -2.19 5.55
N VAL A 38 7.40 -1.70 4.40
CA VAL A 38 6.91 -2.15 3.10
C VAL A 38 8.09 -2.49 2.22
N SER A 39 8.07 -3.69 1.67
CA SER A 39 9.04 -4.15 0.68
C SER A 39 8.34 -4.31 -0.67
N PRO A 40 8.68 -3.51 -1.71
CA PRO A 40 8.13 -3.72 -3.04
C PRO A 40 8.55 -5.10 -3.57
N ALA A 41 7.60 -5.85 -4.09
CA ALA A 41 7.81 -7.17 -4.70
C ALA A 41 7.78 -7.08 -6.24
N GLY A 42 7.10 -6.08 -6.81
CA GLY A 42 7.11 -5.79 -8.23
C GLY A 42 6.19 -4.63 -8.60
N THR A 43 6.48 -3.95 -9.69
CA THR A 43 5.61 -2.91 -10.28
C THR A 43 5.38 -3.20 -11.76
N THR A 44 4.19 -2.85 -12.23
CA THR A 44 3.81 -2.79 -13.66
C THR A 44 3.47 -1.35 -14.02
N GLU A 45 2.88 -1.07 -15.18
CA GLU A 45 2.47 0.29 -15.54
C GLU A 45 1.32 0.83 -14.68
N ALA A 46 0.47 -0.06 -14.14
CA ALA A 46 -0.74 0.33 -13.40
C ALA A 46 -0.86 -0.30 -12.01
N THR A 47 0.03 -1.22 -11.65
CA THR A 47 -0.09 -2.01 -10.41
C THR A 47 1.25 -2.04 -9.68
N ALA A 48 1.22 -2.02 -8.35
CA ALA A 48 2.37 -2.33 -7.50
C ALA A 48 1.99 -3.45 -6.53
N THR A 49 2.80 -4.50 -6.49
CA THR A 49 2.75 -5.53 -5.47
C THR A 49 3.83 -5.27 -4.45
N LEU A 50 3.44 -5.31 -3.18
CA LEU A 50 4.27 -5.01 -2.04
C LEU A 50 3.99 -5.99 -0.91
N THR A 51 5.00 -6.15 -0.05
CA THR A 51 4.90 -6.95 1.16
C THR A 51 4.87 -5.99 2.34
N VAL A 52 3.77 -5.98 3.08
CA VAL A 52 3.62 -5.17 4.29
C VAL A 52 4.00 -6.01 5.50
N THR A 53 4.93 -5.51 6.30
CA THR A 53 5.34 -6.10 7.57
C THR A 53 4.84 -5.22 8.70
N ALA A 54 3.93 -5.77 9.50
CA ALA A 54 3.36 -5.11 10.66
C ALA A 54 4.00 -5.60 11.96
N PRO A 55 4.01 -4.77 13.02
CA PRO A 55 4.57 -5.14 14.31
C PRO A 55 3.85 -6.35 14.91
N ASP A 56 4.57 -7.04 15.78
CA ASP A 56 4.10 -8.23 16.48
C ASP A 56 2.76 -7.98 17.19
N GLY A 57 1.85 -8.95 17.09
CA GLY A 57 0.50 -8.84 17.64
C GLY A 57 -0.53 -8.19 16.70
N THR A 58 -0.11 -7.68 15.53
CA THR A 58 -1.03 -7.21 14.49
C THR A 58 -1.63 -8.39 13.73
N THR A 59 -2.95 -8.49 13.67
CA THR A 59 -3.65 -9.49 12.86
C THR A 59 -3.66 -9.12 11.38
N GLN A 60 -3.81 -10.09 10.48
CA GLN A 60 -3.92 -9.81 9.04
C GLN A 60 -5.07 -8.83 8.72
N ALA A 61 -6.20 -8.93 9.42
CA ALA A 61 -7.33 -8.02 9.24
C ALA A 61 -6.98 -6.58 9.64
N GLN A 62 -6.16 -6.38 10.69
CA GLN A 62 -5.65 -5.06 11.04
C GLN A 62 -4.65 -4.56 9.98
N VAL A 63 -3.80 -5.43 9.43
CA VAL A 63 -2.91 -5.08 8.30
C VAL A 63 -3.70 -4.52 7.13
N LEU A 64 -4.72 -5.25 6.68
CA LEU A 64 -5.55 -4.82 5.57
C LEU A 64 -6.29 -3.52 5.88
N ARG A 65 -6.88 -3.38 7.07
CA ARG A 65 -7.57 -2.15 7.47
C ARG A 65 -6.65 -0.93 7.44
N THR A 66 -5.46 -1.03 8.03
CA THR A 66 -4.50 0.10 8.05
C THR A 66 -4.07 0.49 6.65
N VAL A 67 -3.85 -0.50 5.76
CA VAL A 67 -3.52 -0.22 4.36
C VAL A 67 -4.68 0.43 3.62
N ASP A 68 -5.91 -0.03 3.85
CA ASP A 68 -7.12 0.56 3.26
C ASP A 68 -7.36 1.99 3.75
N GLU A 69 -7.07 2.28 5.03
CA GLU A 69 -7.10 3.63 5.60
C GLU A 69 -6.04 4.53 4.94
N ALA A 70 -4.81 4.04 4.75
CA ALA A 70 -3.76 4.77 4.06
C ALA A 70 -4.10 5.04 2.59
N LEU A 71 -4.73 4.08 1.90
CA LEU A 71 -5.21 4.24 0.53
C LEU A 71 -6.38 5.23 0.41
N SER A 72 -7.14 5.41 1.48
CA SER A 72 -8.22 6.40 1.53
C SER A 72 -7.73 7.84 1.71
N ALA A 73 -6.43 8.04 2.00
CA ALA A 73 -5.86 9.37 2.16
C ALA A 73 -5.74 10.12 0.82
N SER A 74 -5.84 11.45 0.85
CA SER A 74 -5.77 12.30 -0.35
C SER A 74 -4.56 12.04 -1.27
N PRO A 75 -3.33 11.77 -0.76
CA PRO A 75 -2.18 11.47 -1.62
C PRO A 75 -2.31 10.17 -2.43
N MET A 76 -3.20 9.27 -2.00
CA MET A 76 -3.48 7.97 -2.62
C MET A 76 -4.77 8.00 -3.44
N GLN A 77 -5.38 9.17 -3.68
CA GLN A 77 -6.50 9.27 -4.62
C GLN A 77 -6.11 8.70 -5.98
N GLY A 78 -6.99 7.86 -6.53
CA GLY A 78 -6.72 7.11 -7.75
C GLY A 78 -6.02 5.76 -7.54
N TRP A 79 -5.86 5.29 -6.29
CA TRP A 79 -5.26 3.99 -5.99
C TRP A 79 -6.18 3.15 -5.11
N ALA A 80 -6.30 1.87 -5.43
CA ALA A 80 -7.09 0.92 -4.66
C ALA A 80 -6.33 -0.39 -4.45
N ARG A 81 -6.62 -1.08 -3.36
CA ARG A 81 -6.11 -2.43 -3.11
C ARG A 81 -6.84 -3.44 -3.99
N SER A 82 -6.11 -4.42 -4.54
CA SER A 82 -6.64 -5.57 -5.29
C SER A 82 -6.71 -6.83 -4.43
#